data_AF-T0YFL4-F1
#
_entry.id   AF-T0YFL4-F1
#
_cell.length_a   1.000
_cell.length_b   1.000
_cell.length_c   1.000
_cell.angle_alpha   90.00
_cell.angle_beta   90.00
_cell.angle_gamma   90.00
#
_symmetry.space_group_name_H-M   'P 1'
#
loop_
_entity.id
_entity.type
_entity.pdbx_description
1 polymer ?
#
loop_
_entity_poly.entity_id
_entity_poly.type
_entity_poly.pdbx_seq_one_letter_code
_entity_poly.pdbx_strand_id
1 'polypeptide(L)'
;LVHLSHLSHGELVGRIWSWIIFLAYVTVPPVEVIAVLSYANNYIPGLVSGPHHLLTEWGYASAIGLLALIVAMNFLAIRWVLFINSTATWWKIGIAVFTIAILLILHFHPGNLALAPATIPRDGLFTSVATAGIIFSFLGFRQAIDLAGETRDPRRNIPFAVVGS
;
A
#
# COMPACT_ATOMS: atom_id res chain seq x y z
N LEU A 1 -16.78 6.96 -2.63
CA LEU A 1 -17.55 6.04 -1.75
C LEU A 1 -18.60 6.69 -0.84
N VAL A 2 -18.33 7.82 -0.17
CA VAL A 2 -19.26 8.44 0.81
C VAL A 2 -20.63 8.82 0.22
N HIS A 3 -20.67 9.43 -0.97
CA HIS A 3 -21.95 9.72 -1.63
C HIS A 3 -22.73 8.46 -2.02
N LEU A 4 -22.03 7.40 -2.45
CA LEU A 4 -22.68 6.13 -2.81
C LEU A 4 -23.27 5.42 -1.58
N SER A 5 -22.59 5.44 -0.43
CA SER A 5 -23.11 4.87 0.81
C SER A 5 -24.28 5.67 1.38
N HIS A 6 -24.24 7.01 1.28
CA HIS A 6 -25.38 7.87 1.63
C HIS A 6 -26.62 7.59 0.78
N LEU A 7 -26.46 7.43 -0.54
CA LEU A 7 -27.57 7.20 -1.47
C LEU A 7 -28.17 5.79 -1.37
N SER A 8 -27.39 4.79 -0.93
CA SER A 8 -27.82 3.39 -0.89
C SER A 8 -28.27 2.90 0.48
N HIS A 9 -27.66 3.38 1.57
CA HIS A 9 -27.86 2.84 2.93
C HIS A 9 -28.32 3.89 3.96
N GLY A 10 -28.59 5.13 3.54
CA GLY A 10 -29.11 6.19 4.38
C GLY A 10 -28.04 7.00 5.16
N GLU A 11 -28.50 8.05 5.83
CA GLU A 11 -27.62 9.09 6.38
C GLU A 11 -26.71 8.61 7.53
N LEU A 12 -27.22 7.74 8.41
CA LEU A 12 -26.46 7.20 9.53
C LEU A 12 -25.27 6.35 9.07
N VAL A 13 -25.51 5.41 8.14
CA VAL A 13 -24.49 4.53 7.59
C VAL A 13 -23.46 5.33 6.79
N GLY A 14 -23.91 6.33 6.02
CA GLY A 14 -23.03 7.26 5.31
C GLY A 14 -22.07 8.01 6.24
N ARG A 15 -22.56 8.51 7.38
CA ARG A 15 -21.74 9.22 8.38
C ARG A 15 -20.71 8.29 9.05
N ILE A 16 -21.11 7.09 9.48
CA ILE A 16 -20.19 6.11 10.08
C ILE A 16 -19.11 5.72 9.06
N TRP A 17 -19.51 5.44 7.83
CA TRP A 17 -18.60 5.06 6.76
C TRP A 17 -17.59 6.17 6.43
N SER A 18 -18.02 7.44 6.46
CA SER A 18 -17.14 8.60 6.26
C SER A 18 -16.03 8.67 7.31
N TRP A 19 -16.36 8.44 8.58
CA TRP A 19 -15.36 8.42 9.65
C TRP A 19 -14.38 7.26 9.52
N ILE A 20 -14.86 6.07 9.17
CA ILE A 20 -14.00 4.90 8.93
C ILE A 20 -13.04 5.18 7.77
N ILE A 21 -13.55 5.74 6.67
CA ILE A 21 -12.74 6.10 5.50
C ILE A 21 -11.70 7.17 5.87
N PHE A 22 -12.11 8.20 6.62
CA PHE A 22 -11.20 9.26 7.07
C PHE A 22 -10.05 8.70 7.91
N LEU A 23 -10.35 7.87 8.90
CA LEU A 23 -9.33 7.22 9.74
C LEU A 23 -8.42 6.28 8.93
N ALA A 24 -8.97 5.59 7.93
CA ALA A 24 -8.18 4.76 7.04
C ALA A 24 -7.20 5.59 6.18
N TYR A 25 -7.61 6.77 5.71
CA TYR A 25 -6.77 7.61 4.85
C TYR A 25 -5.76 8.47 5.62
N VAL A 26 -6.10 8.97 6.81
CA VAL A 26 -5.20 9.84 7.60
C VAL A 26 -3.94 9.10 8.07
N THR A 27 -4.01 7.77 8.16
CA THR A 27 -2.88 6.92 8.57
C THR A 27 -1.92 6.58 7.43
N VAL A 28 -2.31 6.78 6.16
CA VAL A 28 -1.47 6.42 5.00
C VAL A 28 -0.18 7.25 4.94
N PRO A 29 -0.20 8.59 4.99
CA PRO A 29 1.03 9.38 4.86
C PRO A 29 2.06 9.09 5.98
N PRO A 30 1.68 8.98 7.27
CA PRO A 30 2.61 8.57 8.31
C PRO A 30 3.27 7.21 8.06
N VAL A 31 2.51 6.21 7.58
CA VAL A 31 3.04 4.88 7.28
C VAL A 31 4.08 4.94 6.15
N GLU A 32 3.82 5.73 5.10
CA GLU A 32 4.78 5.93 4.00
C GLU A 32 6.08 6.59 4.49
N VAL A 33 5.98 7.62 5.33
CA VAL A 33 7.15 8.30 5.90
C VAL A 33 8.00 7.35 6.74
N ILE A 34 7.37 6.54 7.60
CA ILE A 34 8.09 5.56 8.42
C ILE A 34 8.77 4.51 7.55
N ALA A 35 8.12 4.04 6.48
CA ALA A 35 8.71 3.09 5.54
C ALA A 35 9.94 3.68 4.83
N VAL A 36 9.86 4.93 4.35
CA VAL A 36 10.98 5.63 3.72
C VAL A 36 12.14 5.79 4.68
N LEU A 37 11.90 6.24 5.92
CA LEU A 37 12.96 6.41 6.91
C LEU A 37 13.57 5.08 7.35
N SER A 38 12.77 4.04 7.49
CA SER A 38 13.25 2.70 7.83
C SER A 38 14.16 2.15 6.72
N TYR A 39 13.79 2.36 5.46
CA TYR A 39 14.64 1.99 4.34
C TYR A 39 15.91 2.85 4.26
N ALA A 40 15.78 4.17 4.44
CA ALA A 40 16.89 5.12 4.42
C ALA A 40 17.91 4.86 5.54
N ASN A 41 17.48 4.31 6.68
CA ASN A 41 18.37 3.95 7.79
C ASN A 41 19.44 2.91 7.39
N ASN A 42 19.21 2.11 6.33
CA ASN A 42 20.24 1.21 5.79
C ASN A 42 21.43 1.97 5.15
N TYR A 43 21.20 3.20 4.71
CA TYR A 43 22.21 4.05 4.05
C TYR A 43 22.71 5.17 4.98
N ILE A 44 21.83 5.72 5.81
CA ILE A 44 22.12 6.81 6.76
C ILE A 44 21.77 6.30 8.16
N PRO A 45 22.72 5.67 8.87
CA PRO A 45 22.45 5.11 10.19
C PRO A 45 22.19 6.23 11.20
N GLY A 46 21.18 6.04 12.04
CA GLY A 46 20.81 7.00 13.09
C GLY A 46 19.44 7.66 12.89
N LEU A 47 18.67 7.28 11.86
CA LEU A 47 17.27 7.68 11.66
C LEU A 47 16.31 6.82 12.48
N VAL A 48 16.66 5.55 12.68
CA VAL A 48 15.88 4.59 13.46
C VAL A 48 16.79 4.00 14.54
N SER A 49 16.36 4.12 15.78
CA SER A 49 16.98 3.48 16.94
C SER A 49 16.81 1.98 16.82
N GLY A 50 17.84 1.19 17.18
CA GLY A 50 17.81 -0.27 17.13
C GLY A 50 16.68 -0.91 17.96
N PRO A 51 16.77 -2.22 18.23
CA PRO A 51 15.79 -3.31 17.98
C PRO A 51 14.27 -3.03 17.94
N HIS A 52 13.79 -1.91 18.46
CA HIS A 52 12.38 -1.52 18.55
C HIS A 52 11.84 -0.75 17.33
N HIS A 53 12.64 -0.48 16.30
CA HIS A 53 12.25 0.29 15.10
C HIS A 53 11.63 1.67 15.43
N LEU A 54 12.10 2.29 16.52
CA LEU A 54 11.63 3.60 16.96
C LEU A 54 12.48 4.70 16.30
N LEU A 55 11.84 5.78 15.84
CA LEU A 55 12.59 6.93 15.32
C LEU A 55 13.47 7.55 16.41
N THR A 56 14.71 7.89 16.06
CA THR A 56 15.57 8.75 16.91
C THR A 56 15.02 10.18 16.91
N GLU A 57 15.54 11.05 17.77
CA GLU A 57 15.19 12.49 17.76
C GLU A 57 15.42 13.14 16.38
N TRP A 58 16.52 12.77 15.71
CA TRP A 58 16.80 13.16 14.32
C TRP A 58 15.87 12.49 13.30
N GLY A 59 15.47 11.24 13.56
CA GLY A 59 14.42 10.55 12.82
C GLY A 59 13.08 11.27 12.88
N TYR A 60 12.68 11.79 14.04
CA TYR A 60 11.45 12.56 14.19
C TYR A 60 11.47 13.88 13.42
N ALA A 61 12.58 14.63 13.49
CA ALA A 61 12.72 15.88 12.74
C ALA A 61 12.63 15.65 11.22
N SER A 62 13.31 14.60 10.72
CA SER A 62 13.24 14.21 9.31
C SER A 62 11.86 13.70 8.91
N ALA A 63 11.16 12.96 9.79
CA ALA A 63 9.78 12.52 9.56
C ALA A 63 8.81 13.69 9.41
N ILE A 64 8.90 14.69 10.29
CA ILE A 64 8.07 15.90 10.21
C ILE A 64 8.33 16.63 8.88
N GLY A 65 9.60 16.77 8.48
CA GLY A 65 9.97 17.40 7.21
C GLY A 65 9.44 16.64 5.99
N LEU A 66 9.59 15.31 5.96
CA LEU A 66 9.06 14.45 4.91
C LEU A 66 7.54 14.48 4.85
N LEU A 67 6.87 14.42 6.00
CA LEU A 67 5.42 14.48 6.07
C LEU A 67 4.90 15.83 5.54
N ALA A 68 5.53 16.94 5.93
CA ALA A 68 5.20 18.26 5.42
C ALA A 68 5.40 18.37 3.90
N LEU A 69 6.48 17.78 3.37
CA LEU A 69 6.74 17.71 1.94
C LEU A 69 5.65 16.91 1.21
N ILE A 70 5.28 15.73 1.71
CA ILE A 70 4.23 14.88 1.13
C ILE A 70 2.90 15.63 1.15
N VAL A 71 2.55 16.30 2.25
CA VAL A 71 1.33 17.12 2.34
C VAL A 71 1.37 18.25 1.30
N ALA A 72 2.47 19.00 1.22
CA ALA A 72 2.62 20.08 0.24
C ALA A 72 2.48 19.58 -1.21
N MET A 73 3.08 18.43 -1.53
CA MET A 73 2.93 17.79 -2.84
C MET A 73 1.48 17.37 -3.11
N ASN A 74 0.75 16.87 -2.11
CA ASN A 74 -0.66 16.51 -2.26
C ASN A 74 -1.57 17.72 -2.51
N PHE A 75 -1.27 18.88 -1.93
CA PHE A 75 -2.01 20.13 -2.21
C PHE A 75 -1.68 20.69 -3.60
N LEU A 76 -0.50 20.38 -4.14
CA LEU A 76 -0.07 20.81 -5.47
C LEU A 76 -0.66 19.89 -6.55
N ALA A 77 -1.78 20.29 -7.15
CA ALA A 77 -2.41 19.62 -8.29
C ALA A 77 -1.61 19.82 -9.60
N ILE A 78 -0.38 19.34 -9.62
CA ILE A 78 0.53 19.50 -10.75
C ILE A 78 0.37 18.29 -11.67
N ARG A 79 0.13 18.52 -12.97
CA ARG A 79 0.07 17.45 -14.01
C ARG A 79 1.26 16.49 -13.97
N TRP A 80 2.41 16.96 -13.51
CA TRP A 80 3.61 16.15 -13.25
C TRP A 80 3.38 15.02 -12.24
N VAL A 81 2.55 15.22 -11.22
CA VAL A 81 2.24 14.19 -10.21
C VAL A 81 1.59 12.97 -10.88
N LEU A 82 0.65 13.19 -11.81
CA LEU A 82 0.01 12.11 -12.56
C LEU A 82 1.00 11.34 -13.44
N PHE A 83 1.91 12.04 -14.10
CA PHE A 83 2.96 11.42 -14.92
C PHE A 83 3.96 10.61 -14.09
N ILE A 84 4.43 11.17 -12.97
CA ILE A 84 5.35 10.50 -12.04
C ILE A 84 4.69 9.26 -11.46
N ASN A 85 3.40 9.34 -11.07
CA ASN A 85 2.69 8.21 -10.50
C ASN A 85 2.53 7.08 -11.52
N SER A 86 2.16 7.39 -12.77
CA SER A 86 2.06 6.41 -13.85
C SER A 86 3.42 5.75 -14.15
N THR A 87 4.49 6.53 -14.22
CA THR A 87 5.86 6.02 -14.42
C THR A 87 6.30 5.14 -13.26
N ALA A 88 6.01 5.55 -12.02
CA ALA A 88 6.33 4.79 -10.83
C ALA A 88 5.58 3.45 -10.77
N THR A 89 4.35 3.38 -11.27
CA THR A 89 3.61 2.10 -11.38
C THR A 89 4.31 1.13 -12.32
N TRP A 90 4.68 1.57 -13.51
CA TRP A 90 5.43 0.72 -14.46
C TRP A 90 6.80 0.30 -13.91
N TRP A 91 7.48 1.22 -13.23
CA TRP A 91 8.74 0.92 -12.56
C TRP A 91 8.58 -0.15 -11.47
N LYS A 92 7.56 -0.03 -10.60
CA LYS A 92 7.26 -1.02 -9.56
C LYS A 92 6.99 -2.41 -10.14
N ILE A 93 6.20 -2.49 -11.20
CA ILE A 93 5.92 -3.76 -11.90
C ILE A 93 7.21 -4.33 -12.49
N GLY A 94 8.00 -3.48 -13.18
CA GLY A 94 9.27 -3.87 -13.78
C GLY A 94 10.25 -4.46 -12.76
N ILE A 95 10.43 -3.80 -11.61
CA ILE A 95 11.35 -4.27 -10.57
C ILE A 95 10.91 -5.60 -9.95
N ALA A 96 9.60 -5.80 -9.78
CA ALA A 96 9.06 -7.05 -9.24
C ALA A 96 9.29 -8.22 -10.21
N VAL A 97 8.95 -8.03 -11.48
CA VAL A 97 9.17 -9.04 -12.53
C VAL A 97 10.65 -9.34 -12.71
N PHE A 98 11.50 -8.31 -12.70
CA PHE A 98 12.94 -8.47 -12.84
C PHE A 98 13.55 -9.23 -11.66
N THR A 99 13.12 -8.92 -10.43
CA THR A 99 13.55 -9.66 -9.24
C THR A 99 13.16 -11.14 -9.33
N ILE A 100 11.93 -11.44 -9.73
CA ILE A 100 11.47 -12.82 -9.95
C ILE A 100 12.35 -13.51 -10.99
N ALA A 101 12.60 -12.87 -12.13
CA ALA A 101 13.42 -13.43 -13.21
C ALA A 101 14.85 -13.73 -12.74
N ILE A 102 15.49 -12.81 -12.01
CA ILE A 102 16.84 -13.01 -11.46
C ILE A 102 16.87 -14.20 -10.50
N LEU A 103 15.92 -14.28 -9.57
CA LEU A 103 15.89 -15.36 -8.58
C LEU A 103 15.68 -16.72 -9.25
N LEU A 104 14.81 -16.79 -10.25
CA LEU A 104 14.57 -18.01 -11.04
C LEU A 104 15.78 -18.41 -11.90
N ILE A 105 16.59 -17.46 -12.36
CA ILE A 105 17.77 -17.79 -13.19
C ILE A 105 18.97 -18.17 -12.30
N LEU A 106 19.23 -17.42 -11.23
CA LEU A 106 20.47 -17.54 -10.46
C LEU A 106 20.36 -18.48 -9.25
N HIS A 107 19.17 -18.63 -8.67
CA HIS A 107 18.98 -19.31 -7.38
C HIS A 107 17.84 -20.34 -7.41
N PHE A 108 17.52 -20.86 -8.59
CA PHE A 108 16.47 -21.87 -8.71
C PHE A 108 16.98 -23.26 -8.31
N HIS A 109 16.57 -23.68 -7.12
CA HIS A 109 16.84 -25.01 -6.59
C HIS A 109 15.56 -25.86 -6.68
N PRO A 110 15.41 -26.73 -7.71
CA PRO A 110 14.20 -27.53 -7.89
C PRO A 110 13.93 -28.51 -6.74
N GLY A 111 14.94 -28.83 -5.93
CA GLY A 111 14.77 -29.61 -4.70
C GLY A 111 13.87 -28.94 -3.64
N ASN A 112 13.74 -27.61 -3.65
CA ASN A 112 12.85 -26.89 -2.74
C ASN A 112 11.36 -27.03 -3.10
N LEU A 113 11.05 -27.54 -4.31
CA LEU A 113 9.68 -27.83 -4.75
C LEU A 113 9.23 -29.25 -4.39
N ALA A 114 10.15 -30.10 -3.90
CA ALA A 114 9.82 -31.40 -3.34
C ALA A 114 9.27 -31.20 -1.92
N LEU A 115 7.95 -31.15 -1.80
CA LEU A 115 7.22 -31.01 -0.54
C LEU A 115 7.65 -32.09 0.48
N ALA A 116 8.01 -31.67 1.70
CA ALA A 116 7.88 -32.49 2.90
C ALA A 116 6.47 -32.26 3.47
N PRO A 117 5.47 -33.12 3.20
CA PRO A 117 4.06 -32.80 3.43
C PRO A 117 3.61 -32.91 4.91
N ALA A 118 4.50 -33.32 5.82
CA ALA A 118 4.09 -33.79 7.14
C ALA A 118 4.08 -32.73 8.26
N THR A 119 4.67 -31.54 8.06
CA THR A 119 4.95 -30.61 9.17
C THR A 119 4.64 -29.15 8.85
N ILE A 120 3.57 -28.86 8.11
CA ILE A 120 3.09 -27.46 8.00
C ILE A 120 2.29 -27.16 9.27
N PRO A 121 2.80 -26.32 10.21
CA PRO A 121 2.07 -25.97 11.41
C PRO A 121 0.86 -25.13 11.01
N ARG A 122 -0.35 -25.59 11.34
CA ARG A 122 -1.58 -24.84 11.01
C ARG A 122 -1.72 -23.57 11.86
N ASP A 123 -0.99 -23.49 12.97
CA ASP A 123 -1.12 -22.44 13.99
C ASP A 123 -0.51 -21.09 13.58
N GLY A 124 0.06 -20.99 12.38
CA GLY A 124 0.64 -19.75 11.84
C GLY A 124 -0.11 -19.14 10.65
N LEU A 125 -1.09 -19.84 10.07
CA LEU A 125 -1.68 -19.42 8.79
C LEU A 125 -2.40 -18.07 8.90
N PHE A 126 -3.27 -17.91 9.90
CA PHE A 126 -4.01 -16.66 10.09
C PHE A 126 -3.11 -15.51 10.58
N THR A 127 -2.10 -15.83 11.40
CA THR A 127 -1.15 -14.81 11.86
C THR A 127 -0.27 -14.33 10.71
N SER A 128 0.24 -15.20 9.86
CA SER A 128 0.99 -14.81 8.65
C SER A 128 0.16 -13.98 7.68
N VAL A 129 -1.13 -14.29 7.50
CA VAL A 129 -2.01 -13.45 6.66
C VAL A 129 -2.14 -12.02 7.22
N ALA A 130 -2.26 -11.89 8.54
CA ALA A 130 -2.36 -10.60 9.20
C ALA A 130 -1.01 -9.84 9.27
N THR A 131 0.10 -10.52 9.54
CA THR A 131 1.41 -9.89 9.81
C THR A 131 2.28 -9.74 8.58
N ALA A 132 2.21 -10.64 7.60
CA ALA A 132 3.00 -10.55 6.36
C ALA A 132 2.43 -9.53 5.37
N GLY A 133 1.35 -8.84 5.73
CA GLY A 133 0.74 -7.80 4.91
C GLY A 133 -0.02 -8.34 3.69
N ILE A 134 -0.33 -9.64 3.66
CA ILE A 134 -1.11 -10.28 2.57
C ILE A 134 -2.46 -9.59 2.38
N ILE A 135 -3.06 -9.10 3.48
CA ILE A 135 -4.32 -8.34 3.44
C ILE A 135 -4.17 -7.05 2.62
N PHE A 136 -3.01 -6.38 2.64
CA PHE A 136 -2.79 -5.14 1.87
C PHE A 136 -2.80 -5.39 0.36
N SER A 137 -2.41 -6.59 -0.10
CA SER A 137 -2.50 -6.97 -1.52
C SER A 137 -3.93 -6.93 -2.05
N PHE A 138 -4.94 -7.11 -1.20
CA PHE A 138 -6.34 -7.02 -1.59
C PHE A 138 -6.88 -5.58 -1.61
N LEU A 139 -6.11 -4.55 -1.25
CA LEU A 139 -6.64 -3.18 -1.23
C LEU A 139 -6.80 -2.55 -2.64
N GLY A 140 -6.26 -3.18 -3.68
CA GLY A 140 -6.22 -2.63 -5.04
C GLY A 140 -7.59 -2.32 -5.65
N PHE A 141 -8.61 -3.16 -5.41
CA PHE A 141 -9.95 -2.95 -5.98
C PHE A 141 -10.66 -1.71 -5.44
N ARG A 142 -10.28 -1.23 -4.24
CA ARG A 142 -10.95 -0.10 -3.59
C ARG A 142 -10.77 1.19 -4.38
N GLN A 143 -9.57 1.43 -4.93
CA GLN A 143 -9.28 2.63 -5.71
C GLN A 143 -10.15 2.71 -6.98
N ALA A 144 -10.46 1.58 -7.61
CA ALA A 144 -11.40 1.54 -8.74
C ALA A 144 -12.82 1.97 -8.33
N ILE A 145 -13.26 1.60 -7.12
CA ILE A 145 -14.58 1.97 -6.59
C ILE A 145 -14.61 3.44 -6.12
N ASP A 146 -13.49 3.96 -5.58
CA ASP A 146 -13.42 5.37 -5.19
C ASP A 146 -13.49 6.32 -6.39
N LEU A 147 -12.93 5.92 -7.54
CA LEU A 147 -13.01 6.67 -8.80
C LEU A 147 -14.27 6.37 -9.63
N ALA A 148 -15.21 5.59 -9.10
CA ALA A 148 -16.46 5.22 -9.76
C ALA A 148 -17.26 6.42 -10.30
N GLY A 149 -17.26 7.53 -9.56
CA GLY A 149 -18.01 8.74 -9.90
C GLY A 149 -17.39 9.60 -11.01
N GLU A 150 -16.11 9.41 -11.32
CA GLU A 150 -15.39 10.15 -12.38
C GLU A 150 -15.34 9.36 -13.70
N THR A 151 -15.88 8.14 -13.69
CA THR A 151 -15.85 7.26 -14.85
C THR A 151 -17.03 7.55 -15.78
N ARG A 152 -16.75 7.65 -17.10
CA ARG A 152 -17.77 7.93 -18.15
C ARG A 152 -18.91 6.90 -18.20
N ASP A 153 -18.61 5.63 -17.98
CA ASP A 153 -19.61 4.54 -17.88
C ASP A 153 -19.31 3.66 -16.65
N PRO A 154 -19.84 4.03 -15.47
CA PRO A 154 -19.61 3.30 -14.23
C PRO A 154 -20.16 1.87 -14.27
N ARG A 155 -21.27 1.62 -14.99
CA ARG A 155 -21.94 0.30 -15.03
C ARG A 155 -21.07 -0.76 -15.68
N ARG A 156 -20.33 -0.38 -16.72
CA ARG A 156 -19.44 -1.29 -17.44
C ARG A 156 -18.02 -1.30 -16.87
N ASN A 157 -17.44 -0.14 -16.59
CA ASN A 157 -16.01 -0.05 -16.30
C ASN A 157 -15.65 -0.48 -14.87
N ILE A 158 -16.53 -0.29 -13.88
CA ILE A 158 -16.25 -0.67 -12.49
C ILE A 158 -16.14 -2.19 -12.34
N PRO A 159 -17.08 -3.03 -12.85
CA PRO A 159 -16.94 -4.49 -12.76
C PRO A 159 -15.64 -5.01 -13.38
N PHE A 160 -15.24 -4.50 -14.56
CA PHE A 160 -13.97 -4.91 -15.19
C PHE A 160 -12.75 -4.47 -14.38
N ALA A 161 -12.76 -3.26 -13.83
CA ALA A 161 -11.65 -2.76 -13.02
C ALA A 161 -11.50 -3.52 -11.70
N VAL A 162 -12.61 -3.93 -11.06
CA VAL A 162 -12.59 -4.72 -9.81
C VAL A 162 -12.14 -6.17 -10.05
N VAL A 163 -12.51 -6.77 -11.18
CA VAL A 163 -12.07 -8.13 -11.53
C VAL A 163 -10.61 -8.16 -12.00
N GLY A 164 -10.14 -7.07 -12.62
CA GLY A 164 -8.79 -6.97 -13.16
C GLY A 164 -7.73 -6.43 -12.19
N SER A 165 -8.13 -5.93 -11.01
CA SER A 165 -7.23 -5.45 -9.94
C SER A 165 -6.75 -6.58 -9.04
#